data_AF-A0ABD0XCS8-F1
#
_entry.id   AF-A0ABD0XCS8-F1
#
_cell.length_a   1.000
_cell.length_b   1.000
_cell.length_c   1.000
_cell.angle_alpha   90.00
_cell.angle_beta   90.00
_cell.angle_gamma   90.00
#
_symmetry.space_group_name_H-M   'P 1'
#
loop_
_entity.id
_entity.type
_entity.pdbx_description
1 polymer ?
#
loop_
_entity_poly.entity_id
_entity_poly.type
_entity_poly.pdbx_seq_one_letter_code
_entity_poly.pdbx_strand_id
1 'polypeptide(L)' 'MPALATGSGNDSGLYELLSTLPSQLQPHVHSLDDSTFLHVMFGERSLHSLFKIHEKLQQYEDCSLPPS' A
#
# COMPACT_ATOMS: atom_id res chain seq x y z
N MET A 1 -25.21 9.51 -5.71
CA MET A 1 -25.31 8.50 -4.65
C MET A 1 -24.08 8.63 -3.75
N PRO A 2 -24.14 9.38 -2.64
CA PRO A 2 -23.05 9.47 -1.69
C PRO A 2 -23.30 8.44 -0.58
N ALA A 3 -22.54 7.35 -0.58
CA ALA A 3 -22.54 6.39 0.51
C ALA A 3 -21.12 6.32 1.08
N LEU A 4 -20.92 7.07 2.16
CA LEU A 4 -20.24 6.60 3.36
C LEU A 4 -18.97 5.76 3.14
N ALA A 5 -17.85 6.44 2.94
CA ALA A 5 -16.54 5.92 3.35
C ALA A 5 -15.78 6.97 4.15
N THR A 6 -16.48 7.62 5.09
CA THR A 6 -15.83 8.18 6.28
C THR A 6 -15.67 7.04 7.26
N GLY A 7 -14.60 6.27 7.08
CA GLY A 7 -14.15 5.25 8.03
C GLY A 7 -12.71 5.56 8.38
N SER A 8 -12.50 6.10 9.58
CA SER A 8 -11.22 6.12 10.27
C SER A 8 -10.66 4.70 10.31
N GLY A 9 -9.79 4.36 9.35
CA GLY A 9 -9.29 3.02 9.14
C GLY A 9 -8.33 3.01 7.94
N ASN A 10 -7.19 3.69 8.09
CA ASN A 10 -6.13 3.78 7.07
C ASN A 10 -5.59 2.40 6.62
N ASP A 11 -5.95 1.31 7.30
CA ASP A 11 -5.37 -0.01 7.05
C ASP A 11 -5.84 -0.71 5.75
N SER A 12 -6.94 -0.29 5.13
CA SER A 12 -7.54 -1.04 4.00
C SER A 12 -7.19 -0.52 2.60
N GLY A 13 -6.91 0.79 2.44
CA GLY A 13 -6.67 1.38 1.12
C GLY A 13 -5.33 1.00 0.50
N LEU A 14 -4.24 1.02 1.28
CA LEU A 14 -2.92 0.64 0.77
C LEU A 14 -2.78 -0.86 0.53
N TYR A 15 -3.43 -1.70 1.34
CA TYR A 15 -3.46 -3.14 1.10
C TYR A 15 -4.12 -3.47 -0.25
N GLU A 16 -5.24 -2.82 -0.55
CA GLU A 16 -5.93 -2.97 -1.81
C GLU A 16 -5.07 -2.46 -2.98
N LEU A 17 -4.36 -1.35 -2.78
CA LEU A 17 -3.39 -0.83 -3.76
C LEU A 17 -2.22 -1.81 -3.99
N LEU A 18 -1.64 -2.39 -2.93
CA LEU A 18 -0.52 -3.33 -3.00
C LEU A 18 -0.92 -4.65 -3.66
N SER A 19 -2.14 -5.13 -3.41
CA SER A 19 -2.65 -6.35 -4.04
C SER A 19 -2.96 -6.18 -5.53
N THR A 20 -3.28 -4.96 -5.96
CA THR A 20 -3.55 -4.64 -7.38
C THR A 20 -2.32 -4.16 -8.14
N LEU A 21 -1.25 -3.78 -7.43
CA LEU A 21 0.02 -3.28 -7.98
C LEU A 21 0.70 -4.25 -8.95
N PRO A 22 0.82 -5.57 -8.67
CA PRO A 22 1.34 -6.54 -9.63
C PRO A 22 0.56 -6.56 -10.94
N SER A 23 -0.77 -6.56 -10.86
CA SER A 23 -1.66 -6.57 -12.02
C SER A 23 -1.57 -5.27 -12.84
N GLN A 24 -1.34 -4.13 -12.18
CA GLN A 24 -1.11 -2.83 -12.84
C GLN A 24 0.27 -2.73 -13.50
N LEU A 25 1.28 -3.41 -12.95
CA LEU A 25 2.64 -3.46 -13.51
C LEU A 25 2.78 -4.48 -14.63
N GLN A 26 1.91 -5.50 -14.68
CA GLN A 26 1.90 -6.55 -15.70
C GLN A 26 2.08 -6.07 -17.16
N PRO A 27 1.41 -5.00 -17.66
CA PRO A 27 1.63 -4.51 -19.03
C PRO A 27 2.99 -3.85 -19.28
N HIS A 28 3.72 -3.47 -18.23
CA HIS A 28 5.04 -2.84 -18.31
C HIS A 28 6.18 -3.81 -17.98
N VAL A 29 5.86 -5.03 -17.58
CA VAL A 29 6.82 -6.05 -17.18
C VAL A 29 7.11 -6.96 -18.38
N HIS A 30 8.33 -6.87 -18.90
CA HIS A 30 8.74 -7.64 -20.07
C HIS A 30 9.26 -9.06 -19.75
N SER A 31 9.53 -9.36 -18.46
CA SER A 31 10.05 -10.65 -18.00
C SER A 31 9.09 -11.37 -17.07
N LEU A 32 8.93 -12.69 -17.26
CA LEU A 32 8.14 -13.54 -16.37
C LEU A 32 8.74 -13.58 -14.94
N ASP A 33 10.05 -13.48 -14.83
CA ASP A 33 10.77 -13.44 -13.54
C ASP A 33 10.40 -12.18 -12.75
N ASP A 34 10.33 -11.03 -13.42
CA ASP A 34 9.94 -9.76 -12.79
C ASP A 34 8.49 -9.79 -12.33
N SER A 35 7.59 -10.36 -13.13
CA SER A 35 6.18 -10.51 -12.75
C SER A 35 6.02 -11.41 -11.52
N THR A 36 6.74 -12.53 -11.52
CA THR A 36 6.77 -13.47 -10.38
C THR A 36 7.37 -12.82 -9.14
N PHE A 37 8.46 -12.08 -9.29
CA PHE A 37 9.09 -11.34 -8.21
C PHE A 37 8.13 -10.32 -7.58
N LEU A 38 7.42 -9.53 -8.39
CA LEU A 38 6.43 -8.57 -7.90
C LEU A 38 5.29 -9.28 -7.17
N HIS A 39 4.74 -10.37 -7.72
CA HIS A 39 3.69 -11.14 -7.07
C HIS A 39 4.14 -11.72 -5.71
N VAL A 40 5.37 -12.23 -5.62
CA VAL A 40 5.93 -12.74 -4.36
C VAL A 40 6.16 -11.60 -3.38
N MET A 41 6.80 -10.51 -3.81
CA MET A 41 7.16 -9.38 -2.95
C MET A 41 5.91 -8.65 -2.44
N PHE A 42 4.90 -8.42 -3.29
CA PHE A 42 3.63 -7.82 -2.89
C PHE A 42 2.69 -8.81 -2.17
N GLY A 43 2.97 -10.12 -2.18
CA GLY A 43 2.26 -11.12 -1.39
C GLY A 43 2.86 -11.35 0.01
N GLU A 44 4.07 -10.84 0.26
CA GLU A 44 4.80 -11.04 1.51
C GLU A 44 4.15 -10.29 2.69
N ARG A 45 3.70 -11.04 3.70
CA ARG A 45 3.12 -10.47 4.94
C ARG A 45 4.11 -9.58 5.68
N SER A 46 5.41 -9.83 5.52
CA SER A 46 6.49 -9.03 6.09
C SER A 46 6.51 -7.62 5.48
N LEU A 47 6.41 -7.52 4.15
CA LEU A 47 6.33 -6.24 3.44
C LEU A 47 5.08 -5.46 3.83
N HIS A 48 3.94 -6.14 3.95
CA HIS A 48 2.67 -5.53 4.38
C HIS A 48 2.81 -4.93 5.78
N SER A 49 3.44 -5.66 6.69
CA SER A 49 3.68 -5.19 8.06
C SER A 49 4.62 -3.97 8.09
N LEU A 50 5.65 -3.97 7.23
CA LEU A 50 6.56 -2.83 7.10
C LEU A 50 5.84 -1.56 6.62
N PHE A 51 4.98 -1.68 5.60
CA PHE A 51 4.18 -0.56 5.10
C PHE A 51 3.23 0.00 6.17
N LYS A 52 2.58 -0.87 6.95
CA LYS A 52 1.73 -0.44 8.06
C LYS A 52 2.50 0.35 9.13
N ILE A 53 3.72 -0.07 9.44
CA ILE A 53 4.59 0.66 10.38
C ILE A 53 4.99 2.01 9.76
N HIS A 54 5.37 2.02 8.49
CA HIS A 54 5.72 3.25 7.77
C HIS A 54 4.57 4.26 7.78
N GLU A 55 3.34 3.85 7.44
CA GLU A 55 2.17 4.74 7.50
C GLU A 55 1.92 5.29 8.90
N LYS A 56 2.00 4.44 9.93
CA LYS A 56 1.85 4.92 11.30
C LYS A 56 2.91 5.94 11.66
N LEU A 57 4.17 5.71 11.28
CA LEU A 57 5.25 6.66 11.52
C LEU A 57 5.00 7.98 10.78
N GLN A 58 4.59 7.92 9.52
CA GLN A 58 4.26 9.10 8.73
C GLN A 58 3.10 9.90 9.35
N GLN A 59 2.05 9.23 9.82
CA GLN A 59 0.94 9.89 10.53
C GLN A 59 1.42 10.60 11.81
N TYR A 60 2.34 10.00 12.55
CA TYR A 60 2.96 10.65 13.71
C TYR A 60 3.78 11.87 13.30
N GLU A 61 4.57 11.78 12.22
CA GLU A 61 5.33 12.92 11.69
C GLU A 61 4.41 14.07 11.27
N ASP A 62 3.36 13.78 10.48
CA ASP A 62 2.38 14.75 10.01
C ASP A 62 1.59 15.39 11.16
N CYS A 63 1.25 14.63 12.20
CA CYS A 63 0.58 15.16 13.39
C CYS A 63 1.53 15.89 14.35
N SER A 64 2.84 15.66 14.25
CA SER A 64 3.85 16.30 15.11
C SER A 64 4.31 17.66 14.58
N LEU A 65 4.05 17.97 13.32
CA LEU A 65 4.35 19.27 12.72
C LEU A 65 3.31 20.30 13.19
N PRO A 66 3.69 21.33 13.98
CA PRO A 66 2.79 22.43 14.27
C PRO A 66 2.49 23.18 12.96
N PRO A 67 1.24 23.64 12.74
CA PRO A 67 0.91 24.42 11.56
C PRO A 67 1.75 25.71 11.55
N SER A 68 2.61 25.86 10.55
CA SER A 68 3.40 27.06 10.26
C SER A 68 2.57 28.18 9.65
#